data_AF-A0A9E0HEV9-F1
#
_entry.id   AF-A0A9E0HEV9-F1
#
_cell.length_a   1.000
_cell.length_b   1.000
_cell.length_c   1.000
_cell.angle_alpha   90.00
_cell.angle_beta   90.00
_cell.angle_gamma   90.00
#
_symmetry.space_group_name_H-M   'P 1'
#
loop_
_entity.id
_entity.type
_entity.pdbx_description
1 polymer ?
#
loop_
_entity_poly.entity_id
_entity_poly.type
_entity_poly.pdbx_seq_one_letter_code
_entity_poly.pdbx_strand_id
1 'polypeptide(L)'
;MAPFRAHASGELLTSPTSAGVLSLEVAPRHVSLRLADLQLAITDGTLVASRILRRGVKRIVSPIRGRLVVARGLPREAVGLWHETAPGQVERIFGVEPRELISDDGLAALRQLDRLARRLGQALAELGRGARGAVEVGPPSAGGLDKVLVIDLGERLVVYRRSLFRPRARRILEAAADGTVTVAGPRGDQTFVCRSRFAVSVLGDYLRFASGRGPDVRIALPWIAREDRDELARRIGEVIERGAMAEG
;
A
#
# COMPACT_ATOMS: atom_id res chain seq x y z
N MET A 1 9.73 3.04 -37.95
CA MET A 1 9.14 2.31 -36.81
C MET A 1 10.15 1.26 -36.38
N ALA A 2 11.00 1.55 -35.40
CA ALA A 2 12.08 0.64 -35.00
C ALA A 2 11.54 -0.43 -34.04
N PRO A 3 11.89 -1.72 -34.21
CA PRO A 3 11.42 -2.79 -33.35
C PRO A 3 12.08 -2.68 -31.97
N PHE A 4 11.27 -2.83 -30.93
CA PHE A 4 11.70 -2.94 -29.54
C PHE A 4 12.64 -4.16 -29.43
N ARG A 5 13.95 -3.92 -29.30
CA ARG A 5 14.95 -5.00 -29.21
C ARG A 5 14.71 -5.81 -27.94
N ALA A 6 14.57 -7.13 -28.13
CA ALA A 6 14.49 -8.10 -27.05
C ALA A 6 15.87 -8.39 -26.45
N HIS A 7 15.83 -8.76 -25.17
CA HIS A 7 16.84 -9.47 -24.38
C HIS A 7 17.92 -8.63 -23.68
N ALA A 8 17.48 -7.87 -22.67
CA ALA A 8 18.09 -8.06 -21.35
C ALA A 8 17.46 -9.33 -20.75
N SER A 9 18.25 -10.19 -20.10
CA SER A 9 17.76 -11.38 -19.38
C SER A 9 16.85 -10.96 -18.23
N GLY A 10 15.59 -10.67 -18.55
CA GLY A 10 14.57 -10.29 -17.60
C GLY A 10 13.97 -11.51 -16.95
N GLU A 11 13.82 -11.48 -15.64
CA GLU A 11 13.02 -12.47 -14.94
C GLU A 11 11.55 -12.20 -15.23
N LEU A 12 10.84 -13.18 -15.79
CA LEU A 12 9.41 -13.11 -16.04
C LEU A 12 8.67 -13.96 -15.01
N LEU A 13 7.83 -13.31 -14.21
CA LEU A 13 6.93 -13.96 -13.27
C LEU A 13 5.49 -13.71 -13.69
N THR A 14 4.62 -14.71 -13.51
CA THR A 14 3.20 -14.59 -13.80
C THR A 14 2.34 -15.11 -12.67
N SER A 15 1.15 -14.54 -12.50
CA SER A 15 0.15 -15.02 -11.56
C SER A 15 -1.25 -14.88 -12.15
N PRO A 16 -2.12 -15.90 -12.05
CA PRO A 16 -3.56 -15.75 -12.25
C PRO A 16 -4.15 -14.80 -11.20
N THR A 17 -5.12 -13.99 -11.61
CA THR A 17 -5.82 -12.97 -10.80
C THR A 17 -7.29 -12.95 -11.19
N SER A 18 -8.14 -12.19 -10.48
CA SER A 18 -9.55 -12.06 -10.86
C SER A 18 -9.77 -11.37 -12.23
N ALA A 19 -8.78 -10.60 -12.71
CA ALA A 19 -8.86 -9.83 -13.95
C ALA A 19 -7.99 -10.41 -15.08
N GLY A 20 -7.52 -11.66 -14.94
CA GLY A 20 -6.66 -12.33 -15.91
C GLY A 20 -5.26 -12.63 -15.36
N VAL A 21 -4.28 -12.79 -16.24
CA VAL A 21 -2.90 -13.10 -15.82
C VAL A 21 -2.12 -11.79 -15.64
N LEU A 22 -1.61 -11.57 -14.44
CA LEU A 22 -0.62 -10.53 -14.16
C LEU A 22 0.76 -11.05 -14.54
N SER A 23 1.48 -10.31 -15.38
CA SER A 23 2.89 -10.56 -15.67
C SER A 23 3.79 -9.47 -15.11
N LEU A 24 4.89 -9.86 -14.49
CA LEU A 24 5.97 -9.02 -14.01
C LEU A 24 7.25 -9.35 -14.77
N GLU A 25 7.82 -8.37 -15.44
CA GLU A 25 9.15 -8.42 -16.04
C GLU A 25 10.10 -7.55 -15.21
N VAL A 26 11.21 -8.13 -14.75
CA VAL A 26 12.26 -7.39 -14.03
C VAL A 26 13.59 -7.52 -14.75
N ALA A 27 14.15 -6.38 -15.15
CA ALA A 27 15.47 -6.23 -15.74
C ALA A 27 16.27 -5.14 -14.97
N PRO A 28 17.60 -5.02 -15.15
CA PRO A 28 18.45 -4.19 -14.29
C PRO A 28 18.05 -2.72 -14.14
N ARG A 29 17.39 -2.13 -15.15
CA ARG A 29 16.90 -0.73 -15.12
C ARG A 29 15.43 -0.60 -15.51
N HIS A 30 14.72 -1.73 -15.53
CA HIS A 30 13.36 -1.77 -16.07
C HIS A 30 12.50 -2.75 -15.28
N VAL A 31 11.34 -2.27 -14.83
CA VAL A 31 10.28 -3.11 -14.26
C VAL A 31 9.02 -2.88 -15.07
N SER A 32 8.38 -3.95 -15.56
CA SER A 32 7.08 -3.85 -16.21
C SER A 32 6.05 -4.78 -15.59
N LEU A 33 4.84 -4.25 -15.39
CA LEU A 33 3.65 -5.00 -15.02
C LEU A 33 2.68 -4.96 -16.19
N ARG A 34 2.04 -6.08 -16.52
CA ARG A 34 0.95 -6.14 -17.52
C ARG A 34 -0.19 -6.98 -17.00
N LEU A 35 -1.41 -6.49 -17.21
CA LEU A 35 -2.66 -7.17 -16.86
C LEU A 35 -3.75 -6.69 -17.83
N ALA A 36 -4.30 -7.61 -18.61
CA ALA A 36 -5.34 -7.29 -19.59
C ALA A 36 -4.95 -6.10 -20.51
N ASP A 37 -5.71 -5.00 -20.46
CA ASP A 37 -5.50 -3.78 -21.23
C ASP A 37 -4.54 -2.78 -20.55
N LEU A 38 -4.06 -3.10 -19.35
CA LEU A 38 -3.21 -2.25 -18.52
C LEU A 38 -1.74 -2.69 -18.59
N GLN A 39 -0.87 -1.73 -18.82
CA GLN A 39 0.57 -1.89 -18.69
C GLN A 39 1.16 -0.75 -17.87
N LEU A 40 2.05 -1.12 -16.97
CA LEU A 40 2.90 -0.21 -16.21
C LEU A 40 4.36 -0.53 -16.55
N ALA A 41 5.19 0.49 -16.72
CA ALA A 41 6.62 0.36 -16.84
C ALA A 41 7.31 1.42 -15.97
N ILE A 42 8.39 1.03 -15.32
CA ILE A 42 9.25 1.89 -14.52
C ILE A 42 10.65 1.77 -15.12
N THR A 43 11.22 2.89 -15.55
CA THR A 43 12.53 2.94 -16.21
C THR A 43 13.18 4.28 -15.93
N ASP A 44 14.44 4.26 -15.50
CA ASP A 44 15.26 5.45 -15.25
C ASP A 44 14.50 6.53 -14.43
N GLY A 45 13.89 6.11 -13.31
CA GLY A 45 13.14 6.99 -12.41
C GLY A 45 11.82 7.55 -12.99
N THR A 46 11.37 7.04 -14.12
CA THR A 46 10.12 7.44 -14.77
C THR A 46 9.09 6.32 -14.71
N LEU A 47 7.86 6.69 -14.37
CA LEU A 47 6.68 5.84 -14.42
C LEU A 47 5.94 6.06 -15.74
N VAL A 48 5.63 4.99 -16.45
CA VAL A 48 4.82 4.98 -17.67
C VAL A 48 3.64 4.04 -17.45
N ALA A 49 2.43 4.59 -17.39
CA ALA A 49 1.18 3.84 -17.38
C ALA A 49 0.53 3.94 -18.76
N SER A 50 0.11 2.81 -19.32
CA SER A 50 -0.64 2.74 -20.57
C SER A 50 -1.87 1.87 -20.41
N ARG A 51 -3.01 2.33 -20.94
CA ARG A 51 -4.25 1.58 -21.04
C ARG A 51 -4.72 1.52 -22.49
N ILE A 52 -4.99 0.33 -22.99
CA ILE A 52 -5.60 0.12 -24.29
C ILE A 52 -7.10 0.41 -24.17
N LEU A 53 -7.61 1.31 -25.02
CA LEU A 53 -9.02 1.70 -25.10
C LEU A 53 -9.57 1.34 -26.47
N ARG A 54 -10.90 1.28 -26.61
CA ARG A 54 -11.56 1.00 -27.91
C ARG A 54 -11.11 1.91 -29.06
N ARG A 55 -10.61 3.13 -28.78
CA ARG A 55 -10.20 4.14 -29.77
C ARG A 55 -8.73 4.56 -29.67
N GLY A 56 -7.85 3.70 -29.13
CA GLY A 56 -6.41 3.96 -29.06
C GLY A 56 -5.81 3.66 -27.69
N VAL A 57 -4.65 4.24 -27.39
CA VAL A 57 -3.93 4.00 -26.13
C VAL A 57 -3.88 5.28 -25.31
N LYS A 58 -4.38 5.24 -24.07
CA LYS A 58 -4.17 6.32 -23.09
C LYS A 58 -2.84 6.06 -22.40
N ARG A 59 -1.91 7.02 -22.50
CA ARG A 59 -0.60 6.94 -21.86
C ARG A 59 -0.40 8.09 -20.87
N ILE A 60 0.09 7.77 -19.68
CA ILE A 60 0.49 8.72 -18.64
C ILE A 60 1.96 8.48 -18.36
N VAL A 61 2.76 9.54 -18.42
CA VAL A 61 4.19 9.51 -18.09
C VAL A 61 4.41 10.47 -16.93
N SER A 62 5.08 10.01 -15.87
CA SER A 62 5.30 10.79 -14.66
C SER A 62 6.66 10.50 -14.05
N PRO A 63 7.46 11.52 -13.65
CA PRO A 63 8.68 11.29 -12.91
C PRO A 63 8.39 10.80 -11.49
N ILE A 64 9.20 9.87 -10.98
CA ILE A 64 9.11 9.34 -9.63
C ILE A 64 9.89 10.26 -8.68
N ARG A 65 9.20 11.27 -8.14
CA ARG A 65 9.83 12.28 -7.26
C ARG A 65 9.77 11.91 -5.77
N GLY A 66 8.74 11.16 -5.37
CA GLY A 66 8.57 10.68 -4.01
C GLY A 66 8.90 9.19 -3.90
N ARG A 67 8.19 8.53 -2.99
CA ARG A 67 8.24 7.09 -2.77
C ARG A 67 7.36 6.31 -3.74
N LEU A 68 7.81 5.11 -4.09
CA LEU A 68 7.04 4.11 -4.81
C LEU A 68 7.01 2.84 -3.96
N VAL A 69 5.83 2.44 -3.50
CA VAL A 69 5.67 1.30 -2.56
C VAL A 69 4.69 0.28 -3.09
N VAL A 70 5.02 -0.99 -2.88
CA VAL A 70 4.14 -2.13 -3.15
C VAL A 70 3.38 -2.45 -1.86
N ALA A 71 2.05 -2.34 -1.93
CA ALA A 71 1.14 -2.70 -0.86
C ALA A 71 0.68 -4.15 -1.04
N ARG A 72 1.04 -5.01 -0.08
CA ARG A 72 0.57 -6.40 0.02
C ARG A 72 0.78 -6.89 1.46
N GLY A 73 -0.28 -7.34 2.12
CA GLY A 73 -0.15 -7.79 3.52
C GLY A 73 -1.17 -8.83 3.99
N LEU A 74 -2.42 -8.79 3.51
CA LEU A 74 -3.43 -9.78 3.86
C LEU A 74 -3.79 -10.63 2.62
N PRO A 75 -3.98 -11.96 2.74
CA PRO A 75 -4.25 -12.84 1.60
C PRO A 75 -5.36 -12.37 0.66
N ARG A 76 -6.45 -11.86 1.23
CA ARG A 76 -7.64 -11.37 0.52
C ARG A 76 -7.48 -10.02 -0.16
N GLU A 77 -6.45 -9.25 0.19
CA GLU A 77 -6.30 -7.87 -0.28
C GLU A 77 -5.55 -7.79 -1.60
N ALA A 78 -5.84 -6.76 -2.38
CA ALA A 78 -5.13 -6.50 -3.61
C ALA A 78 -3.61 -6.36 -3.42
N VAL A 79 -2.86 -6.70 -4.47
CA VAL A 79 -1.52 -6.12 -4.67
C VAL A 79 -1.73 -4.72 -5.23
N GLY A 80 -1.31 -3.69 -4.50
CA GLY A 80 -1.38 -2.29 -4.93
C GLY A 80 0.00 -1.70 -5.17
N LEU A 81 0.15 -0.84 -6.18
CA LEU A 81 1.32 0.00 -6.34
C LEU A 81 0.94 1.45 -6.10
N TRP A 82 1.70 2.10 -5.22
CA TRP A 82 1.39 3.43 -4.72
C TRP A 82 2.56 4.37 -4.93
N HIS A 83 2.27 5.55 -5.48
CA HIS A 83 3.25 6.60 -5.78
C HIS A 83 2.94 7.85 -4.95
N GLU A 84 3.92 8.33 -4.21
CA GLU A 84 3.89 9.64 -3.56
C GLU A 84 4.17 10.74 -4.58
N THR A 85 3.10 11.42 -4.99
CA THR A 85 3.16 12.48 -6.02
C THR A 85 3.56 13.84 -5.45
N ALA A 86 3.35 14.03 -4.15
CA ALA A 86 3.79 15.17 -3.35
C ALA A 86 3.90 14.74 -1.88
N PRO A 87 4.63 15.46 -1.01
CA PRO A 87 4.73 15.13 0.41
C PRO A 87 3.36 14.89 1.04
N GLY A 88 3.13 13.69 1.58
CA GLY A 88 1.86 13.33 2.22
C GLY A 88 0.69 13.05 1.27
N GLN A 89 0.90 13.06 -0.06
CA GLN A 89 -0.09 12.73 -1.08
C GLN A 89 0.34 11.50 -1.87
N VAL A 90 -0.36 10.40 -1.65
CA VAL A 90 -0.08 9.12 -2.31
C VAL A 90 -1.22 8.72 -3.23
N GLU A 91 -0.91 8.21 -4.41
CA GLU A 91 -1.87 7.79 -5.42
C GLU A 91 -1.64 6.32 -5.77
N ARG A 92 -2.73 5.57 -5.89
CA ARG A 92 -2.68 4.18 -6.34
C ARG A 92 -2.66 4.15 -7.85
N ILE A 93 -1.52 3.79 -8.42
CA ILE A 93 -1.26 3.83 -9.86
C ILE A 93 -1.46 2.48 -10.55
N PHE A 94 -1.48 1.39 -9.77
CA PHE A 94 -1.75 0.04 -10.25
C PHE A 94 -2.35 -0.79 -9.11
N GLY A 95 -3.18 -1.78 -9.44
CA GLY A 95 -3.80 -2.64 -8.44
C GLY A 95 -4.41 -3.89 -9.04
N VAL A 96 -4.27 -5.00 -8.33
CA VAL A 96 -4.67 -6.33 -8.80
C VAL A 96 -5.28 -7.11 -7.66
N GLU A 97 -6.52 -7.56 -7.84
CA GLU A 97 -7.18 -8.42 -6.86
C GLU A 97 -6.73 -9.88 -7.03
N PRO A 98 -6.57 -10.62 -5.92
CA PRO A 98 -6.31 -12.05 -5.97
C PRO A 98 -7.48 -12.79 -6.63
N ARG A 99 -7.20 -13.98 -7.17
CA ARG A 99 -8.25 -14.94 -7.55
C ARG A 99 -8.97 -15.43 -6.30
N GLU A 100 -10.24 -15.80 -6.43
CA GLU A 100 -11.02 -16.38 -5.34
C GLU A 100 -10.34 -17.63 -4.77
N LEU A 101 -10.17 -17.67 -3.45
CA LEU A 101 -9.45 -18.73 -2.76
C LEU A 101 -10.16 -20.08 -2.84
N ILE A 102 -11.49 -20.07 -3.00
CA ILE A 102 -12.34 -21.27 -3.07
C ILE A 102 -12.34 -21.94 -4.45
N SER A 103 -11.63 -21.38 -5.44
CA SER A 103 -11.47 -22.01 -6.75
C SER A 103 -10.38 -23.09 -6.73
N ASP A 104 -10.44 -24.05 -7.66
CA ASP A 104 -9.54 -25.23 -7.72
C ASP A 104 -8.04 -24.87 -7.60
N ASP A 105 -7.62 -23.75 -8.22
CA ASP A 105 -6.23 -23.27 -8.20
C ASP A 105 -6.03 -22.02 -7.30
N GLY A 106 -7.01 -21.65 -6.48
CA GLY A 106 -7.04 -20.39 -5.72
C GLY A 106 -5.82 -20.19 -4.83
N LEU A 107 -5.43 -21.23 -4.07
CA LEU A 107 -4.27 -21.18 -3.18
C LEU A 107 -2.93 -21.13 -3.94
N ALA A 108 -2.84 -21.84 -5.07
CA ALA A 108 -1.64 -21.80 -5.92
C ALA A 108 -1.46 -20.42 -6.55
N ALA A 109 -2.55 -19.84 -7.08
CA ALA A 109 -2.58 -18.49 -7.62
C ALA A 109 -2.20 -17.45 -6.55
N LEU A 110 -2.71 -17.58 -5.33
CA LEU A 110 -2.34 -16.70 -4.21
C LEU A 110 -0.83 -16.72 -3.93
N ARG A 111 -0.24 -17.93 -3.84
CA ARG A 111 1.20 -18.09 -3.59
C ARG A 111 2.06 -17.50 -4.72
N GLN A 112 1.61 -17.63 -5.97
CA GLN A 112 2.27 -17.01 -7.12
C GLN A 112 2.18 -15.49 -7.05
N LEU A 113 1.01 -14.95 -6.69
CA LEU A 113 0.82 -13.52 -6.51
C LEU A 113 1.69 -12.95 -5.39
N ASP A 114 1.82 -13.66 -4.27
CA ASP A 114 2.68 -13.27 -3.15
C ASP A 114 4.17 -13.26 -3.53
N ARG A 115 4.62 -14.25 -4.31
CA ARG A 115 5.99 -14.28 -4.84
C ARG A 115 6.24 -13.12 -5.80
N LEU A 116 5.30 -12.86 -6.71
CA LEU A 116 5.37 -11.74 -7.65
C LEU A 116 5.41 -10.40 -6.91
N ALA A 117 4.52 -10.19 -5.94
CA ALA A 117 4.48 -8.96 -5.13
C ALA A 117 5.78 -8.75 -4.35
N ARG A 118 6.34 -9.81 -3.76
CA ARG A 118 7.64 -9.76 -3.06
C ARG A 118 8.77 -9.37 -4.02
N ARG A 119 8.80 -10.00 -5.20
CA ARG A 119 9.83 -9.71 -6.20
C ARG A 119 9.72 -8.29 -6.74
N LEU A 120 8.50 -7.81 -6.98
CA LEU A 120 8.21 -6.43 -7.34
C LEU A 120 8.70 -5.47 -6.23
N GLY A 121 8.40 -5.77 -4.97
CA GLY A 121 8.86 -4.97 -3.82
C GLY A 121 10.39 -4.89 -3.75
N GLN A 122 11.09 -6.01 -3.97
CA GLN A 122 12.56 -6.04 -4.04
C GLN A 122 13.10 -5.21 -5.20
N ALA A 123 12.49 -5.32 -6.39
CA ALA A 123 12.90 -4.56 -7.57
C ALA A 123 12.70 -3.05 -7.41
N LEU A 124 11.78 -2.63 -6.53
CA LEU A 124 11.44 -1.23 -6.28
C LEU A 124 11.97 -0.70 -4.94
N ALA A 125 12.79 -1.47 -4.21
CA ALA A 125 13.21 -1.15 -2.86
C ALA A 125 13.89 0.23 -2.75
N GLU A 126 14.76 0.58 -3.71
CA GLU A 126 15.43 1.88 -3.77
C GLU A 126 14.43 3.03 -3.96
N LEU A 127 13.40 2.82 -4.78
CA LEU A 127 12.32 3.79 -5.02
C LEU A 127 11.35 3.88 -3.83
N GLY A 128 11.36 2.91 -2.92
CA GLY A 128 10.59 2.92 -1.68
C GLY A 128 11.07 3.93 -0.63
N ARG A 129 12.27 4.49 -0.79
CA ARG A 129 12.93 5.48 0.10
C ARG A 129 12.75 5.18 1.60
N GLY A 130 13.16 3.99 2.01
CA GLY A 130 13.11 3.56 3.42
C GLY A 130 11.82 2.86 3.86
N ALA A 131 10.85 2.69 2.96
CA ALA A 131 9.70 1.84 3.24
C ALA A 131 10.13 0.37 3.39
N ARG A 132 9.86 -0.22 4.56
CA ARG A 132 10.08 -1.65 4.85
C ARG A 132 8.95 -2.51 4.28
N GLY A 133 7.75 -1.95 4.16
CA GLY A 133 6.60 -2.60 3.56
C GLY A 133 5.38 -1.69 3.55
N ALA A 134 4.34 -2.12 2.83
CA ALA A 134 3.05 -1.46 2.86
C ALA A 134 1.91 -2.49 2.77
N VAL A 135 0.76 -2.15 3.32
CA VAL A 135 -0.47 -2.95 3.20
C VAL A 135 -1.66 -2.03 2.91
N GLU A 136 -2.56 -2.50 2.08
CA GLU A 136 -3.87 -1.88 1.86
C GLU A 136 -4.89 -2.70 2.66
N VAL A 137 -5.70 -2.03 3.50
CA VAL A 137 -6.76 -2.66 4.30
C VAL A 137 -8.11 -2.02 4.00
N GLY A 138 -9.17 -2.83 4.05
CA GLY A 138 -10.56 -2.42 3.82
C GLY A 138 -11.28 -3.37 2.85
N PRO A 139 -12.54 -3.09 2.46
CA PRO A 139 -13.37 -4.05 1.74
C PRO A 139 -12.78 -4.54 0.40
N PRO A 140 -12.79 -5.86 0.08
CA PRO A 140 -12.05 -6.46 -1.05
C PRO A 140 -12.63 -6.16 -2.45
N SER A 141 -13.55 -5.20 -2.59
CA SER A 141 -14.14 -4.89 -3.90
C SER A 141 -13.20 -4.03 -4.76
N ALA A 142 -12.89 -4.54 -5.95
CA ALA A 142 -12.19 -3.83 -7.01
C ALA A 142 -13.00 -2.59 -7.45
N GLY A 143 -12.73 -1.44 -6.82
CA GLY A 143 -13.14 -0.15 -7.35
C GLY A 143 -14.29 0.55 -6.64
N GLY A 144 -14.47 0.40 -5.33
CA GLY A 144 -15.67 0.96 -4.69
C GLY A 144 -15.55 1.57 -3.31
N LEU A 145 -14.62 1.17 -2.45
CA LEU A 145 -14.74 1.52 -1.04
C LEU A 145 -13.50 2.23 -0.52
N ASP A 146 -13.74 3.06 0.50
CA ASP A 146 -12.68 3.77 1.19
C ASP A 146 -11.69 2.73 1.76
N LYS A 147 -10.42 2.86 1.38
CA LYS A 147 -9.33 1.97 1.80
C LYS A 147 -8.37 2.74 2.68
N VAL A 148 -7.60 1.99 3.46
CA VAL A 148 -6.47 2.53 4.22
C VAL A 148 -5.19 1.93 3.68
N LEU A 149 -4.26 2.77 3.26
CA LEU A 149 -2.89 2.38 2.98
C LEU A 149 -2.06 2.61 4.25
N VAL A 150 -1.35 1.58 4.68
CA VAL A 150 -0.41 1.62 5.79
C VAL A 150 0.99 1.42 5.22
N ILE A 151 1.91 2.34 5.50
CA ILE A 151 3.32 2.24 5.09
C ILE A 151 4.17 2.16 6.35
N ASP A 152 4.97 1.11 6.47
CA ASP A 152 5.98 0.96 7.51
C ASP A 152 7.31 1.53 7.02
N LEU A 153 7.81 2.56 7.72
CA LEU A 153 9.08 3.23 7.46
C LEU A 153 10.15 2.84 8.50
N GLY A 154 9.93 1.78 9.26
CA GLY A 154 10.82 1.35 10.34
C GLY A 154 10.53 2.04 11.65
N GLU A 155 10.94 3.29 11.79
CA GLU A 155 10.77 4.09 13.02
C GLU A 155 9.37 4.72 13.13
N ARG A 156 8.59 4.66 12.06
CA ARG A 156 7.23 5.18 12.01
C ARG A 156 6.38 4.41 11.03
N LEU A 157 5.09 4.40 11.31
CA LEU A 157 4.03 3.87 10.47
C LEU A 157 3.12 5.02 10.06
N VAL A 158 2.91 5.17 8.75
CA VAL A 158 2.09 6.24 8.17
C VAL A 158 0.83 5.63 7.58
N VAL A 159 -0.32 6.18 7.96
CA VAL A 159 -1.64 5.72 7.57
C VAL A 159 -2.29 6.75 6.68
N TYR A 160 -2.67 6.32 5.48
CA TYR A 160 -3.38 7.15 4.50
C TYR A 160 -4.78 6.62 4.27
N ARG A 161 -5.78 7.51 4.29
CA ARG A 161 -7.13 7.21 3.81
C ARG A 161 -7.21 7.49 2.33
N ARG A 162 -7.61 6.48 1.56
CA ARG A 162 -8.04 6.63 0.17
C ARG A 162 -9.55 6.62 0.14
N SER A 163 -10.15 7.75 -0.22
CA SER A 163 -11.58 7.77 -0.49
C SER A 163 -11.87 7.29 -1.91
N LEU A 164 -12.99 6.59 -2.12
CA LEU A 164 -13.39 6.09 -3.43
C LEU A 164 -13.31 7.16 -4.53
N PHE A 165 -13.85 8.34 -4.22
CA PHE A 165 -13.99 9.44 -5.17
C PHE A 165 -12.73 10.30 -5.31
N ARG A 166 -11.63 9.93 -4.65
CA ARG A 166 -10.38 10.71 -4.68
C ARG A 166 -9.22 9.88 -5.19
N PRO A 167 -8.51 10.34 -6.23
CA PRO A 167 -7.33 9.63 -6.74
C PRO A 167 -6.20 9.61 -5.71
N ARG A 168 -6.10 10.68 -4.91
CA ARG A 168 -5.07 10.84 -3.88
C ARG A 168 -5.59 10.44 -2.51
N ALA A 169 -4.89 9.51 -1.88
CA ALA A 169 -5.04 9.22 -0.48
C ALA A 169 -4.35 10.31 0.35
N ARG A 170 -4.94 10.62 1.50
CA ARG A 170 -4.47 11.64 2.43
C ARG A 170 -4.01 10.98 3.71
N ARG A 171 -2.90 11.45 4.26
CA ARG A 171 -2.45 11.05 5.59
C ARG A 171 -3.56 11.34 6.62
N ILE A 172 -3.86 10.36 7.45
CA ILE A 172 -4.82 10.48 8.56
C ILE A 172 -4.15 10.25 9.91
N LEU A 173 -3.07 9.46 9.94
CA LEU A 173 -2.35 9.13 11.17
C LEU A 173 -0.89 8.82 10.87
N GLU A 174 -0.01 9.19 11.79
CA GLU A 174 1.35 8.67 11.92
C GLU A 174 1.54 8.16 13.35
N ALA A 175 2.21 7.03 13.50
CA ALA A 175 2.67 6.53 14.78
C ALA A 175 4.17 6.27 14.71
N ALA A 176 4.92 6.82 15.64
CA ALA A 176 6.36 6.66 15.74
C ALA A 176 6.74 5.69 16.87
N ALA A 177 7.96 5.16 16.79
CA ALA A 177 8.47 4.17 17.73
C ALA A 177 8.58 4.72 19.16
N ASP A 178 8.85 6.01 19.31
CA ASP A 178 8.86 6.75 20.59
C ASP A 178 7.46 6.88 21.26
N GLY A 179 6.42 6.28 20.67
CA GLY A 179 5.05 6.37 21.15
C GLY A 179 4.30 7.63 20.70
N THR A 180 4.95 8.52 19.95
CA THR A 180 4.31 9.72 19.40
C THR A 180 3.30 9.32 18.32
N VAL A 181 2.04 9.71 18.51
CA VAL A 181 0.97 9.53 17.53
C VAL A 181 0.48 10.90 17.08
N THR A 182 0.51 11.12 15.76
CA THR A 182 0.06 12.35 15.12
C THR A 182 -1.14 12.06 14.24
N VAL A 183 -2.28 12.67 14.55
CA VAL A 183 -3.54 12.53 13.81
C VAL A 183 -3.75 13.78 12.96
N ALA A 184 -3.95 13.59 11.66
CA ALA A 184 -4.18 14.70 10.74
C ALA A 184 -5.60 15.24 10.92
N GLY A 185 -5.73 16.53 11.22
CA GLY A 185 -7.00 17.22 11.43
C GLY A 185 -7.22 18.38 10.45
N PRO A 186 -8.48 18.80 10.24
CA PRO A 186 -8.80 19.96 9.40
C PRO A 186 -8.27 21.29 9.97
N ARG A 187 -8.02 21.34 11.29
CA ARG A 187 -7.47 22.51 12.00
C ARG A 187 -5.96 22.40 12.28
N GLY A 188 -5.29 21.45 11.64
CA GLY A 188 -3.91 21.09 11.94
C GLY A 188 -3.79 19.70 12.57
N ASP A 189 -2.56 19.26 12.70
CA ASP A 189 -2.21 17.98 13.30
C ASP A 189 -2.39 18.01 14.82
N GLN A 190 -2.91 16.92 15.38
CA GLN A 190 -2.98 16.69 16.81
C GLN A 190 -1.97 15.61 17.19
N THR A 191 -1.08 15.92 18.12
CA THR A 191 -0.04 15.00 18.57
C THR A 191 -0.27 14.63 20.04
N PHE A 192 -0.13 13.35 20.35
CA PHE A 192 -0.19 12.81 21.70
C PHE A 192 0.72 11.60 21.84
N VAL A 193 0.95 11.15 23.07
CA VAL A 193 1.88 10.05 23.37
C VAL A 193 1.13 8.84 23.89
N CYS A 194 1.36 7.69 23.25
CA CYS A 194 0.93 6.37 23.69
C CYS A 194 2.12 5.61 24.25
N ARG A 195 2.05 5.18 25.52
CA ARG A 195 3.18 4.53 26.23
C ARG A 195 3.22 3.00 26.09
N SER A 196 2.24 2.42 25.42
CA SER A 196 2.12 0.97 25.30
C SER A 196 1.30 0.61 24.08
N ARG A 197 1.57 -0.56 23.49
CA ARG A 197 0.73 -1.15 22.43
C ARG A 197 -0.73 -1.29 22.85
N PHE A 198 -0.98 -1.55 24.13
CA PHE A 198 -2.33 -1.71 24.68
C PHE A 198 -3.10 -0.39 24.80
N ALA A 199 -2.42 0.75 24.60
CA ALA A 199 -3.09 2.05 24.51
C ALA A 199 -3.86 2.20 23.19
N VAL A 200 -3.63 1.34 22.20
CA VAL A 200 -4.32 1.36 20.90
C VAL A 200 -5.34 0.23 20.86
N SER A 201 -6.61 0.57 20.66
CA SER A 201 -7.71 -0.40 20.67
C SER A 201 -8.80 -0.02 19.68
N VAL A 202 -9.64 -1.00 19.33
CA VAL A 202 -10.85 -0.76 18.53
C VAL A 202 -12.05 -0.60 19.45
N LEU A 203 -12.80 0.48 19.25
CA LEU A 203 -14.07 0.73 19.94
C LEU A 203 -15.15 1.03 18.90
N GLY A 204 -15.96 0.04 18.55
CA GLY A 204 -16.96 0.16 17.49
C GLY A 204 -16.31 0.50 16.14
N ASP A 205 -16.65 1.67 15.61
CA ASP A 205 -16.10 2.21 14.35
C ASP A 205 -14.87 3.09 14.53
N TYR A 206 -14.30 3.12 15.73
CA TYR A 206 -13.18 3.99 16.07
C TYR A 206 -11.91 3.18 16.36
N LEU A 207 -10.77 3.72 15.93
CA LEU A 207 -9.51 3.48 16.63
C LEU A 207 -9.44 4.43 17.82
N ARG A 208 -9.28 3.85 19.01
CA ARG A 208 -9.13 4.57 20.27
C ARG A 208 -7.67 4.53 20.70
N PHE A 209 -7.17 5.69 21.11
CA PHE A 209 -5.87 5.89 21.69
C PHE A 209 -6.04 6.38 23.13
N ALA A 210 -5.67 5.54 24.10
CA ALA A 210 -5.66 5.91 25.50
C ALA A 210 -4.47 6.83 25.76
N SER A 211 -4.75 8.07 26.18
CA SER A 211 -3.72 9.01 26.60
C SER A 211 -3.45 8.81 28.09
N GLY A 212 -2.17 8.76 28.47
CA GLY A 212 -1.79 8.71 29.89
C GLY A 212 -2.03 10.02 30.65
N ARG A 213 -2.32 11.12 29.95
CA ARG A 213 -2.47 12.48 30.54
C ARG A 213 -3.55 13.33 29.84
N GLY A 214 -4.68 12.74 29.47
CA GLY A 214 -5.78 13.48 28.82
C GLY A 214 -6.94 12.59 28.37
N PRO A 215 -7.95 13.17 27.70
CA PRO A 215 -9.04 12.39 27.13
C PRO A 215 -8.51 11.46 26.04
N ASP A 216 -9.17 10.31 25.87
CA ASP A 216 -8.86 9.40 24.77
C ASP A 216 -9.08 10.08 23.42
N VAL A 217 -8.15 9.85 22.49
CA VAL A 217 -8.32 10.27 21.11
C VAL A 217 -9.00 9.15 20.32
N ARG A 218 -9.95 9.53 19.46
CA ARG A 218 -10.72 8.58 18.65
C ARG A 218 -10.68 8.98 17.19
N ILE A 219 -10.37 8.03 16.32
CA ILE A 219 -10.36 8.22 14.87
C ILE A 219 -11.46 7.35 14.27
N ALA A 220 -12.47 8.00 13.68
CA ALA A 220 -13.56 7.30 13.04
C ALA A 220 -13.09 6.67 11.72
N LEU A 221 -13.24 5.34 11.62
CA LEU A 221 -12.97 4.53 10.44
C LEU A 221 -14.16 3.58 10.15
N PRO A 222 -15.41 4.08 10.04
CA PRO A 222 -16.60 3.23 9.94
C PRO A 222 -16.66 2.36 8.67
N TRP A 223 -15.90 2.72 7.63
CA TRP A 223 -15.96 2.08 6.31
C TRP A 223 -15.01 0.89 6.13
N ILE A 224 -14.04 0.69 7.03
CA ILE A 224 -13.24 -0.54 7.04
C ILE A 224 -13.85 -1.55 7.99
N ALA A 225 -13.66 -2.84 7.73
CA ALA A 225 -14.22 -3.89 8.59
C ALA A 225 -13.58 -3.84 9.98
N ARG A 226 -14.24 -4.42 10.98
CA ARG A 226 -13.70 -4.49 12.34
C ARG A 226 -12.34 -5.18 12.36
N GLU A 227 -12.21 -6.26 11.60
CA GLU A 227 -10.98 -7.06 11.50
C GLU A 227 -9.82 -6.24 10.94
N ASP A 228 -10.11 -5.34 9.99
CA ASP A 228 -9.12 -4.40 9.43
C ASP A 228 -8.73 -3.31 10.44
N ARG A 229 -9.68 -2.86 11.28
CA ARG A 229 -9.38 -1.95 12.39
C ARG A 229 -8.50 -2.63 13.43
N ASP A 230 -8.78 -3.89 13.76
CA ASP A 230 -8.00 -4.67 14.72
C ASP A 230 -6.57 -4.89 14.20
N GLU A 231 -6.42 -5.21 12.90
CA GLU A 231 -5.13 -5.32 12.24
C GLU A 231 -4.35 -3.98 12.24
N LEU A 232 -5.05 -2.87 12.00
CA LEU A 232 -4.44 -1.54 12.07
C LEU A 232 -4.00 -1.18 13.49
N ALA A 233 -4.84 -1.44 14.49
CA ALA A 233 -4.51 -1.24 15.90
C ALA A 233 -3.29 -2.07 16.32
N ARG A 234 -3.24 -3.34 15.93
CA ARG A 234 -2.10 -4.24 16.18
C ARG A 234 -0.80 -3.67 15.62
N ARG A 235 -0.79 -3.29 14.33
CA ARG A 235 0.41 -2.75 13.67
C ARG A 235 0.91 -1.44 14.29
N ILE A 236 -0.01 -0.55 14.66
CA ILE A 236 0.35 0.70 15.35
C ILE A 236 0.96 0.36 16.72
N GLY A 237 0.33 -0.55 17.47
CA GLY A 237 0.84 -1.01 18.76
C GLY A 237 2.25 -1.62 18.67
N GLU A 238 2.52 -2.41 17.63
CA GLU A 238 3.85 -3.00 17.37
C GLU A 238 4.93 -1.96 17.08
N VAL A 239 4.59 -0.84 16.44
CA VAL A 239 5.54 0.26 16.24
C VAL A 239 5.88 0.91 17.58
N ILE A 240 4.86 1.20 18.39
CA ILE A 240 5.02 1.82 19.72
C ILE A 240 5.82 0.91 20.66
N GLU A 241 5.56 -0.41 20.64
CA GLU A 241 6.28 -1.38 21.47
C GLU A 241 7.77 -1.48 21.08
N ARG A 242 8.09 -1.40 19.79
CA ARG A 242 9.48 -1.48 19.32
C ARG A 242 10.37 -0.39 19.90
N GLY A 243 9.90 0.87 19.97
CA GLY A 243 10.71 1.94 20.56
C GLY A 243 10.81 1.82 22.08
N ALA A 244 9.73 1.39 22.75
CA ALA A 244 9.78 1.14 24.20
C ALA A 244 10.81 0.06 24.58
N MET A 245 11.02 -0.96 23.72
CA MET A 245 12.05 -1.99 23.92
C MET A 245 13.47 -1.53 23.56
N ALA A 246 13.62 -0.49 22.74
CA ALA A 246 14.94 0.05 22.37
C ALA A 246 15.52 0.99 23.44
N GLU A 247 14.68 1.51 24.35
CA GLU A 247 15.06 2.43 25.43
C GLU A 247 15.32 1.75 26.79
N GLY A 248 15.00 0.45 26.93
CA GLY A 248 15.18 -0.33 28.16
C GLY A 248 16.39 -1.25 28.11
#